data_AF-A0A7S2BBA9-F1
#
_entry.id   AF-A0A7S2BBA9-F1
#
_cell.length_a   1.000
_cell.length_b   1.000
_cell.length_c   1.000
_cell.angle_alpha   90.00
_cell.angle_beta   90.00
_cell.angle_gamma   90.00
#
_symmetry.space_group_name_H-M   'P 1'
#
loop_
_entity.id
_entity.type
_entity.pdbx_description
1 polymer ?
#
loop_
_entity_poly.entity_id
_entity_poly.type
_entity_poly.pdbx_seq_one_letter_code
_entity_poly.pdbx_strand_id
1 'polypeptide(L)'
;VGGGYDVMTCLKQYTALERLEESEVWKCYNCKQNCRAYKKIDLWSTPDVLCVQFKRFSSTDDRCDKVRHSRRRKVDVLVEYPEFLDLSAMVIGDQAGSAAAAGSSSSNSVSCKYDLIGVVQHTGDLSTGHYTSRAKVQSDILRSQSSSSKWFEFNDKVVKPLPHGPGASTKNAYMLFYQRRGKEMRHGGVKAAQEGEWKRATRGVKPASS
;
A
#
# COMPACT_ATOMS: atom_id res chain seq x y z
N VAL A 1 -13.11 26.07 -2.01
CA VAL A 1 -11.90 25.57 -2.71
C VAL A 1 -11.97 24.06 -2.67
N GLY A 2 -12.42 23.44 -3.76
CA GLY A 2 -12.55 21.98 -3.87
C GLY A 2 -11.19 21.37 -4.15
N GLY A 3 -10.44 21.03 -3.11
CA GLY A 3 -9.22 20.24 -3.25
C GLY A 3 -9.58 18.76 -3.19
N GLY A 4 -9.43 18.03 -4.29
CA GLY A 4 -9.37 16.57 -4.24
C GLY A 4 -8.20 16.13 -3.38
N TYR A 5 -8.36 15.06 -2.60
CA TYR A 5 -7.24 14.46 -1.86
C TYR A 5 -6.48 13.53 -2.80
N ASP A 6 -5.15 13.58 -2.81
CA ASP A 6 -4.31 12.63 -3.54
C ASP A 6 -3.39 11.84 -2.59
N VAL A 7 -2.84 10.72 -3.07
CA VAL A 7 -1.92 9.86 -2.30
C VAL A 7 -0.72 10.65 -1.80
N MET A 8 -0.18 11.58 -2.60
CA MET A 8 0.99 12.36 -2.22
C MET A 8 0.71 13.31 -1.05
N THR A 9 -0.47 13.90 -1.01
CA THR A 9 -0.96 14.76 0.07
C THR A 9 -1.14 13.94 1.34
N CYS A 10 -1.71 12.72 1.23
CA CYS A 10 -1.80 11.80 2.37
C CYS A 10 -0.41 11.41 2.91
N LEU A 11 0.55 11.12 2.03
CA LEU A 11 1.93 10.80 2.43
C LEU A 11 2.62 11.99 3.09
N LYS A 12 2.48 13.20 2.52
CA LYS A 12 3.03 14.43 3.12
C LYS A 12 2.47 14.68 4.52
N GLN A 13 1.17 14.46 4.70
CA GLN A 13 0.52 14.58 6.01
C GLN A 13 1.04 13.53 6.99
N TYR A 14 1.30 12.31 6.52
CA TYR A 14 1.88 11.25 7.35
C TYR A 14 3.30 11.58 7.83
N THR A 15 4.08 12.30 7.02
CA THR A 15 5.45 12.73 7.35
C THR A 15 5.54 14.13 7.96
N ALA A 16 4.41 14.79 8.21
CA ALA A 16 4.37 16.14 8.76
C ALA A 16 4.90 16.15 10.20
N LEU A 17 5.51 17.28 10.59
CA LEU A 17 5.89 17.51 11.99
C LEU A 17 4.62 17.68 12.82
N GLU A 18 4.40 16.80 13.78
CA GLU A 18 3.28 16.86 14.72
C GLU A 18 3.77 17.28 16.11
N ARG A 19 3.00 18.14 16.78
CA ARG A 19 3.26 18.52 18.17
C ARG A 19 2.47 17.58 19.07
N LEU A 20 3.15 16.90 19.99
CA LEU A 20 2.48 15.99 20.93
C LEU A 20 1.50 16.75 21.83
N GLU A 21 0.37 16.12 22.09
CA GLU A 21 -0.67 16.65 22.97
C GLU A 21 -0.25 16.61 24.44
N GLU A 22 -1.02 17.25 25.30
CA GLU A 22 -0.75 17.33 26.75
C GLU A 22 -0.78 15.97 27.44
N SER A 23 -1.62 15.06 26.94
CA SER A 23 -1.70 13.67 27.37
C SER A 23 -0.53 12.80 26.90
N GLU A 24 0.27 13.28 25.94
CA GLU A 24 1.37 12.56 25.29
C GLU A 24 2.73 13.23 25.54
N VAL A 25 2.88 13.93 26.67
CA VAL A 25 4.12 14.66 26.99
C VAL A 25 5.34 13.74 27.04
N TRP A 26 6.43 14.19 26.41
CA TRP A 26 7.70 13.48 26.41
C TRP A 26 8.57 13.98 27.56
N LYS A 27 9.22 13.05 28.26
CA LYS A 27 10.16 13.37 29.33
C LYS A 27 11.56 13.56 28.77
N CYS A 28 12.07 14.78 28.86
CA CYS A 28 13.40 15.08 28.36
C CYS A 28 14.49 14.43 29.21
N TYR A 29 15.42 13.72 28.57
CA TYR A 29 16.52 13.06 29.28
C TYR A 29 17.50 14.06 29.93
N ASN A 30 17.66 15.26 29.36
CA ASN A 30 18.62 16.25 29.86
C ASN A 30 18.04 17.08 31.01
N CYS A 31 16.85 17.67 30.86
CA CYS A 31 16.23 18.51 31.89
C CYS A 31 15.33 17.74 32.87
N LYS A 32 15.06 16.45 32.62
CA LYS A 32 14.18 15.57 33.42
C LYS A 32 12.73 16.05 33.58
N GLN A 33 12.32 17.08 32.83
CA GLN A 33 10.96 17.62 32.84
C GLN A 33 10.12 17.03 31.71
N ASN A 34 8.80 17.01 31.93
CA ASN A 34 7.83 16.69 30.87
C ASN A 34 7.65 17.91 29.98
N CYS A 35 7.88 17.75 28.69
CA CYS A 35 7.73 18.81 27.69
C CYS A 35 6.92 18.32 26.50
N ARG A 36 6.22 19.25 25.84
CA ARG A 36 5.59 18.96 24.55
C ARG A 36 6.67 18.90 23.48
N ALA A 37 7.03 17.68 23.10
CA ALA A 37 7.98 17.45 22.02
C ALA A 37 7.27 17.54 20.66
N TYR A 38 8.07 17.72 19.62
CA TYR A 38 7.65 17.53 18.25
C TYR A 38 8.09 16.14 17.79
N LYS A 39 7.22 15.46 17.04
CA LYS A 39 7.47 14.16 16.44
C LYS A 39 7.36 14.30 14.93
N LYS A 40 8.24 13.61 14.22
CA LYS A 40 8.24 13.56 12.76
C LYS A 40 8.59 12.15 12.32
N ILE A 41 7.97 11.70 11.23
CA ILE A 41 8.32 10.46 10.55
C ILE A 41 8.84 10.85 9.18
N ASP A 42 10.05 10.38 8.82
CA ASP A 42 10.66 10.61 7.52
C ASP A 42 10.91 9.28 6.80
N LEU A 43 10.89 9.30 5.47
CA LEU A 43 11.20 8.14 4.64
C LEU A 43 12.71 8.07 4.40
N TRP A 44 13.41 7.17 5.09
CA TRP A 44 14.84 6.95 4.81
C TRP A 44 15.08 6.25 3.47
N SER A 45 14.32 5.20 3.19
CA SER A 45 14.38 4.44 1.95
C SER A 45 13.01 3.82 1.64
N THR A 46 12.73 3.50 0.40
CA THR A 46 11.47 2.86 -0.01
C THR A 46 11.69 1.37 -0.34
N PRO A 47 10.65 0.51 -0.38
CA PRO A 47 10.76 -0.91 -0.74
C PRO A 47 10.65 -1.16 -2.26
N ASP A 48 10.97 -2.36 -2.74
CA ASP A 48 10.77 -2.70 -4.17
C ASP A 48 9.27 -2.81 -4.52
N VAL A 49 8.46 -3.30 -3.58
CA VAL A 49 6.99 -3.27 -3.65
C VAL A 49 6.48 -2.35 -2.54
N LEU A 50 5.86 -1.24 -2.92
CA LEU A 50 5.23 -0.31 -2.00
C LEU A 50 3.75 -0.66 -1.83
N CYS A 51 3.36 -0.96 -0.60
CA CYS A 51 1.98 -1.18 -0.21
C CYS A 51 1.44 0.07 0.51
N VAL A 52 0.39 0.67 -0.02
CA VAL A 52 -0.29 1.83 0.59
C VAL A 52 -1.68 1.39 1.04
N GLN A 53 -1.97 1.51 2.34
CA GLN A 53 -3.31 1.25 2.88
C GLN A 53 -3.94 2.57 3.31
N PHE A 54 -5.14 2.85 2.80
CA PHE A 54 -5.90 4.00 3.26
C PHE A 54 -6.59 3.68 4.59
N LYS A 55 -6.37 4.51 5.62
CA LYS A 55 -7.09 4.45 6.89
C LYS A 55 -8.52 4.98 6.73
N ARG A 56 -9.36 4.24 6.00
CA ARG A 56 -10.75 4.64 5.68
C ARG A 56 -11.74 4.40 6.83
N PHE A 57 -11.34 4.67 8.06
CA PHE A 57 -12.19 4.55 9.23
C PHE A 57 -12.03 5.80 10.09
N SER A 58 -13.15 6.27 10.63
CA SER A 58 -13.18 7.32 11.62
C SER A 58 -13.99 6.84 12.82
N SER A 59 -13.59 7.29 14.00
CA SER A 59 -14.28 7.04 15.26
C SER A 59 -14.45 8.39 15.94
N THR A 60 -15.68 8.86 16.09
CA THR A 60 -15.97 9.99 16.97
C THR A 60 -16.18 9.46 18.39
N ASP A 61 -15.47 10.06 19.36
CA ASP A 61 -15.72 9.86 20.79
C ASP A 61 -16.71 10.93 21.25
N ASP A 62 -17.95 10.86 20.74
CA ASP A 62 -19.00 11.79 21.15
C ASP A 62 -19.49 11.40 22.55
N ARG A 63 -18.78 11.86 23.57
CA ARG A 63 -19.13 11.63 25.00
C ARG A 63 -20.43 12.29 25.44
N CYS A 64 -21.17 12.96 24.55
CA CYS A 64 -22.39 13.71 24.85
C CYS A 64 -23.70 12.97 24.52
N ASP A 65 -23.67 11.90 23.72
CA ASP A 65 -24.88 11.14 23.41
C ASP A 65 -25.05 9.98 24.40
N LYS A 66 -26.17 9.95 25.13
CA LYS A 66 -26.55 8.89 26.10
C LYS A 66 -26.77 7.51 25.44
N VAL A 67 -26.32 7.32 24.21
CA VAL A 67 -26.31 6.07 23.46
C VAL A 67 -24.85 5.64 23.30
N ARG A 68 -24.44 4.61 24.05
CA ARG A 68 -23.06 4.08 24.16
C ARG A 68 -22.52 3.44 22.88
N HIS A 69 -22.70 4.04 21.71
CA HIS A 69 -22.21 3.52 20.46
C HIS A 69 -21.28 4.58 19.86
N SER A 70 -19.97 4.37 20.08
CA SER A 70 -18.94 5.02 19.26
C SER A 70 -19.36 4.88 17.79
N ARG A 71 -19.72 6.00 17.14
CA ARG A 71 -20.17 6.00 15.74
C ARG A 71 -18.94 5.82 14.85
N ARG A 72 -18.46 4.59 14.74
CA ARG A 72 -17.43 4.22 13.77
C ARG A 72 -18.03 4.29 12.37
N ARG A 73 -17.39 5.01 11.46
CA ARG A 73 -17.87 5.18 10.08
C ARG A 73 -16.73 4.98 9.09
N LYS A 74 -17.07 4.38 7.94
CA LYS A 74 -16.16 4.30 6.79
C LYS A 74 -15.98 5.66 6.12
N VAL A 75 -14.74 6.01 5.81
CA VAL A 75 -14.39 7.24 5.10
C VAL A 75 -14.38 6.96 3.59
N ASP A 76 -15.47 7.33 2.92
CA ASP A 76 -15.68 7.15 1.48
C ASP A 76 -15.23 8.36 0.64
N VAL A 77 -14.31 9.16 1.16
CA VAL A 77 -13.71 10.29 0.43
C VAL A 77 -12.86 9.76 -0.72
N LEU A 78 -13.03 10.29 -1.92
CA LEU A 78 -12.17 9.93 -3.04
C LEU A 78 -10.73 10.38 -2.74
N VAL A 79 -9.79 9.45 -2.88
CA VAL A 79 -8.36 9.76 -2.87
C VAL A 79 -7.83 9.39 -4.25
N GLU A 80 -7.27 10.36 -4.94
CA GLU A 80 -6.66 10.18 -6.25
C GLU A 80 -5.32 9.47 -6.10
N TYR A 81 -5.11 8.43 -6.90
CA TYR A 81 -3.89 7.65 -6.95
C TYR A 81 -3.43 7.51 -8.40
N PRO A 82 -2.24 8.03 -8.74
CA PRO A 82 -1.75 7.97 -10.11
C PRO A 82 -1.22 6.57 -10.43
N GLU A 83 -1.23 6.20 -11.71
CA GLU A 83 -0.55 4.98 -12.17
C GLU A 83 0.97 5.06 -11.99
N PHE A 84 1.52 6.27 -12.07
CA PHE A 84 2.94 6.54 -11.85
C PHE A 84 3.12 7.38 -10.58
N LEU A 85 3.93 6.89 -9.65
CA LEU A 85 4.20 7.56 -8.37
C LEU A 85 5.69 7.83 -8.23
N ASP A 86 6.07 9.08 -8.00
CA ASP A 86 7.45 9.49 -7.75
C ASP A 86 7.61 9.95 -6.31
N LEU A 87 8.34 9.16 -5.52
CA LEU A 87 8.63 9.45 -4.11
C LEU A 87 9.99 10.13 -3.91
N SER A 88 10.75 10.41 -4.98
CA SER A 88 12.14 10.90 -4.88
C SER A 88 12.26 12.16 -4.03
N ALA A 89 11.25 13.04 -4.04
CA ALA A 89 11.24 14.27 -3.25
C ALA A 89 10.98 14.07 -1.75
N MET A 90 10.49 12.91 -1.33
CA MET A 90 10.14 12.61 0.07
C MET A 90 11.18 11.75 0.79
N VAL A 91 12.07 11.09 0.04
CA VAL A 91 13.05 10.17 0.61
C VAL A 91 14.32 10.92 0.98
N ILE A 92 14.72 10.84 2.25
CA ILE A 92 15.87 11.60 2.80
C ILE A 92 17.17 10.79 2.83
N GLY A 93 17.10 9.45 2.84
CA GLY A 93 18.30 8.63 2.89
C GLY A 93 19.06 8.67 1.57
N ASP A 94 20.35 8.36 1.65
CA ASP A 94 21.27 8.45 0.53
C ASP A 94 20.79 7.59 -0.65
N GLN A 95 20.29 8.25 -1.69
CA GLN A 95 19.92 7.62 -2.96
C GLN A 95 21.14 7.35 -3.83
N ALA A 96 22.33 7.16 -3.26
CA ALA A 96 23.58 6.91 -3.98
C ALA A 96 23.75 7.82 -5.21
N GLY A 97 23.50 9.14 -5.04
CA GLY A 97 23.61 10.10 -6.14
C GLY A 97 22.76 11.37 -6.07
N SER A 98 22.34 11.88 -4.90
CA SER A 98 21.74 13.21 -4.84
C SER A 98 22.80 14.32 -4.98
N ALA A 99 23.06 14.72 -6.23
CA ALA A 99 23.46 16.06 -6.66
C ALA A 99 24.70 16.76 -6.06
N ALA A 100 25.62 16.07 -5.37
CA ALA A 100 26.91 16.64 -4.94
C ALA A 100 28.16 16.04 -5.62
N ALA A 101 28.01 15.02 -6.47
CA ALA A 101 29.12 14.44 -7.24
C ALA A 101 28.84 14.52 -8.75
N ALA A 102 28.87 15.74 -9.28
CA ALA A 102 28.83 16.02 -10.72
C ALA A 102 30.13 15.60 -11.44
N GLY A 103 30.59 14.35 -11.23
CA GLY A 103 31.87 13.91 -11.78
C GLY A 103 32.22 12.41 -11.70
N SER A 104 31.32 11.51 -11.27
CA SER A 104 31.62 10.07 -11.30
C SER A 104 30.44 9.23 -11.79
N SER A 105 30.61 8.67 -12.98
CA SER A 105 29.69 7.81 -13.72
C SER A 105 29.59 6.40 -13.12
N SER A 106 29.21 6.26 -11.84
CA SER A 106 28.93 4.95 -11.24
C SER A 106 27.42 4.76 -11.02
N SER A 107 26.82 4.09 -12.00
CA SER A 107 25.44 3.62 -12.12
C SER A 107 24.95 2.82 -10.88
N ASN A 108 24.45 3.46 -9.83
CA ASN A 108 23.66 2.78 -8.80
C ASN A 108 22.66 3.68 -8.05
N SER A 109 22.13 4.72 -8.73
CA SER A 109 21.05 5.53 -8.15
C SER A 109 19.79 4.68 -7.95
N VAL A 110 19.36 4.51 -6.70
CA VAL A 110 18.15 3.75 -6.38
C VAL A 110 16.92 4.56 -6.81
N SER A 111 16.19 4.07 -7.82
CA SER A 111 15.00 4.76 -8.35
C SER A 111 13.85 4.76 -7.35
N CYS A 112 13.33 5.91 -6.92
CA CYS A 112 12.11 6.03 -6.09
C CYS A 112 10.83 6.19 -6.91
N LYS A 113 10.85 5.72 -8.16
CA LYS A 113 9.74 5.80 -9.12
C LYS A 113 9.01 4.47 -9.20
N TYR A 114 7.68 4.51 -9.20
CA TYR A 114 6.84 3.33 -9.11
C TYR A 114 5.74 3.30 -10.17
N ASP A 115 5.37 2.10 -10.60
CA ASP A 115 4.17 1.81 -11.40
C ASP A 115 3.14 1.10 -10.55
N LEU A 116 1.87 1.52 -10.65
CA LEU A 116 0.75 0.84 -10.03
C LEU A 116 0.58 -0.54 -10.67
N ILE A 117 0.51 -1.58 -9.84
CA ILE A 117 0.34 -2.96 -10.26
C ILE A 117 -0.93 -3.59 -9.71
N GLY A 118 -1.52 -3.01 -8.66
CA GLY A 118 -2.69 -3.58 -8.00
C GLY A 118 -3.47 -2.56 -7.18
N VAL A 119 -4.79 -2.73 -7.17
CA VAL A 119 -5.73 -1.96 -6.35
C VAL A 119 -6.68 -2.95 -5.71
N VAL A 120 -6.74 -2.98 -4.39
CA VAL A 120 -7.79 -3.68 -3.64
C VAL A 120 -8.88 -2.67 -3.31
N GLN A 121 -10.12 -3.01 -3.64
CA GLN A 121 -11.28 -2.18 -3.41
C GLN A 121 -12.17 -2.80 -2.34
N HIS A 122 -12.77 -1.97 -1.50
CA HIS A 122 -13.73 -2.37 -0.50
C HIS A 122 -15.04 -1.61 -0.69
N THR A 123 -16.12 -2.32 -0.97
CA THR A 123 -17.49 -1.81 -0.98
C THR A 123 -18.23 -2.29 0.26
N GLY A 124 -19.10 -1.47 0.85
CA GLY A 124 -19.73 -1.77 2.14
C GLY A 124 -19.27 -0.81 3.24
N ASP A 125 -19.68 -1.10 4.47
CA ASP A 125 -19.39 -0.31 5.66
C ASP A 125 -18.21 -0.89 6.46
N LEU A 126 -18.06 -0.57 7.75
CA LEU A 126 -16.95 -1.10 8.56
C LEU A 126 -17.19 -2.52 9.10
N SER A 127 -18.43 -2.99 9.09
CA SER A 127 -18.86 -4.26 9.68
C SER A 127 -19.08 -5.33 8.61
N THR A 128 -19.57 -4.93 7.43
CA THR A 128 -19.89 -5.79 6.30
C THR A 128 -19.43 -5.15 5.00
N GLY A 129 -18.90 -5.97 4.10
CA GLY A 129 -18.56 -5.50 2.77
C GLY A 129 -18.12 -6.60 1.83
N HIS A 130 -17.63 -6.17 0.68
CA HIS A 130 -17.13 -7.03 -0.39
C HIS A 130 -15.80 -6.47 -0.91
N TYR A 131 -14.84 -7.36 -1.09
CA TYR A 131 -13.53 -7.00 -1.62
C TYR A 131 -13.40 -7.46 -3.06
N THR A 132 -12.96 -6.55 -3.92
CA THR A 132 -12.56 -6.86 -5.30
C THR A 132 -11.14 -6.34 -5.54
N SER A 133 -10.49 -6.80 -6.59
CA SER A 133 -9.18 -6.28 -6.95
C SER A 133 -9.07 -5.98 -8.44
N ARG A 134 -8.26 -4.97 -8.76
CA ARG A 134 -7.79 -4.70 -10.12
C ARG A 134 -6.29 -4.91 -10.13
N ALA A 135 -5.77 -5.76 -10.99
CA ALA A 135 -4.34 -6.04 -11.04
C ALA A 135 -3.81 -6.11 -12.46
N LYS A 136 -2.54 -5.70 -12.61
CA LYS A 136 -1.77 -5.79 -13.84
C LYS A 136 -1.12 -7.17 -13.90
N VAL A 137 -1.50 -7.97 -14.88
CA VAL A 137 -0.95 -9.30 -15.12
C VAL A 137 0.11 -9.19 -16.21
N GLN A 138 1.30 -9.69 -15.91
CA GLN A 138 2.46 -9.64 -16.80
C GLN A 138 2.25 -10.49 -18.05
N SER A 139 2.89 -10.09 -19.16
CA SER A 139 2.69 -10.68 -20.49
C SER A 139 3.14 -12.13 -20.58
N ASP A 140 4.20 -12.48 -19.84
CA ASP A 140 4.74 -13.82 -19.71
C ASP A 140 3.75 -14.79 -19.02
N ILE A 141 3.07 -14.34 -17.97
CA ILE A 141 1.99 -15.10 -17.31
C ILE A 141 0.81 -15.30 -18.28
N LEU A 142 0.47 -14.27 -19.06
CA LEU A 142 -0.63 -14.33 -20.03
C LEU A 142 -0.31 -15.21 -21.24
N ARG A 143 0.92 -15.71 -21.39
CA ARG A 143 1.41 -16.44 -22.58
C ARG A 143 1.01 -15.71 -23.88
N SER A 144 1.02 -14.39 -23.80
CA SER A 144 0.54 -13.51 -24.85
C SER A 144 1.70 -13.15 -25.77
N GLN A 145 1.47 -13.16 -27.08
CA GLN A 145 2.44 -12.69 -28.08
C GLN A 145 2.73 -11.17 -27.95
N SER A 146 1.84 -10.43 -27.29
CA SER A 146 2.09 -9.03 -26.93
C SER A 146 3.04 -8.93 -25.74
N SER A 147 4.09 -8.12 -25.89
CA SER A 147 5.03 -7.79 -24.81
C SER A 147 4.41 -6.99 -23.67
N SER A 148 3.21 -6.42 -23.87
CA SER A 148 2.54 -5.58 -22.87
C SER A 148 1.73 -6.38 -21.85
N SER A 149 1.92 -6.05 -20.57
CA SER A 149 1.06 -6.51 -19.47
C SER A 149 -0.36 -5.96 -19.63
N LYS A 150 -1.37 -6.69 -19.14
CA LYS A 150 -2.78 -6.31 -19.26
C LYS A 150 -3.44 -6.22 -17.89
N TRP A 151 -4.42 -5.34 -17.75
CA TRP A 151 -5.17 -5.19 -16.52
C TRP A 151 -6.42 -6.07 -16.50
N PHE A 152 -6.76 -6.55 -15.31
CA PHE A 152 -7.96 -7.34 -15.05
C PHE A 152 -8.60 -6.92 -13.75
N GLU A 153 -9.93 -7.03 -13.67
CA GLU A 153 -10.71 -6.97 -12.44
C GLU A 153 -11.06 -8.40 -11.99
N PHE A 154 -10.76 -8.70 -10.74
CA PHE A 154 -11.02 -9.97 -10.09
C PHE A 154 -12.11 -9.75 -9.04
N ASN A 155 -13.22 -10.44 -9.24
CA ASN A 155 -14.37 -10.43 -8.36
C ASN A 155 -14.79 -11.89 -8.10
N ASP A 156 -14.25 -12.47 -7.04
CA ASP A 156 -14.38 -13.88 -6.68
C ASP A 156 -14.04 -14.81 -7.86
N LYS A 157 -15.04 -15.53 -8.38
CA LYS A 157 -14.93 -16.45 -9.52
C LYS A 157 -14.94 -15.77 -10.88
N VAL A 158 -15.18 -14.46 -10.93
CA VAL A 158 -15.34 -13.70 -12.18
C VAL A 158 -14.11 -12.83 -12.41
N VAL A 159 -13.45 -13.05 -13.54
CA VAL A 159 -12.32 -12.25 -14.00
C VAL A 159 -12.71 -11.50 -15.27
N LYS A 160 -12.52 -10.19 -15.29
CA LYS A 160 -12.87 -9.32 -16.43
C LYS A 160 -11.65 -8.55 -16.91
N PRO A 161 -11.35 -8.50 -18.21
CA PRO A 161 -10.27 -7.65 -18.72
C PRO A 161 -10.62 -6.17 -18.57
N LEU A 162 -9.59 -5.35 -18.32
CA LEU A 162 -9.66 -3.89 -18.29
C LEU A 162 -8.74 -3.31 -19.39
N PRO A 163 -9.23 -3.17 -20.64
CA PRO A 163 -8.39 -2.82 -21.78
C PRO A 163 -7.81 -1.41 -21.72
N HIS A 164 -8.42 -0.51 -20.94
CA HIS A 164 -8.01 0.88 -20.79
C HIS A 164 -7.19 1.14 -19.52
N GLY A 165 -6.60 0.10 -18.92
CA GLY A 165 -5.79 0.22 -17.70
C GLY A 165 -6.59 0.00 -16.41
N PRO A 166 -6.08 0.42 -15.23
CA PRO A 166 -6.77 0.25 -13.95
C PRO A 166 -8.05 1.09 -13.82
N GLY A 167 -8.27 2.02 -14.77
CA GLY A 167 -9.36 2.99 -14.77
C GLY A 167 -9.06 4.19 -13.87
N ALA A 168 -10.03 5.11 -13.78
CA ALA A 168 -9.95 6.26 -12.88
C ALA A 168 -9.90 5.82 -11.40
N SER A 169 -9.33 6.68 -10.56
CA SER A 169 -9.33 6.48 -9.11
C SER A 169 -10.76 6.30 -8.57
N THR A 170 -10.92 5.39 -7.63
CA THR A 170 -12.23 5.07 -7.03
C THR A 170 -12.22 5.36 -5.54
N LYS A 171 -13.35 5.84 -5.00
CA LYS A 171 -13.52 6.03 -3.55
C LYS A 171 -13.43 4.73 -2.74
N ASN A 172 -13.61 3.59 -3.43
CA ASN A 172 -13.57 2.26 -2.82
C ASN A 172 -12.16 1.70 -2.72
N ALA A 173 -11.15 2.30 -3.38
CA ALA A 173 -9.77 1.85 -3.27
C ALA A 173 -9.33 1.85 -1.81
N TYR A 174 -8.96 0.70 -1.28
CA TYR A 174 -8.60 0.47 0.11
C TYR A 174 -7.10 0.23 0.28
N MET A 175 -6.50 -0.56 -0.62
CA MET A 175 -5.06 -0.74 -0.71
C MET A 175 -4.56 -0.57 -2.14
N LEU A 176 -3.36 -0.01 -2.28
CA LEU A 176 -2.64 0.14 -3.53
C LEU A 176 -1.32 -0.61 -3.45
N PHE A 177 -0.94 -1.22 -4.57
CA PHE A 177 0.33 -1.92 -4.74
C PHE A 177 1.08 -1.29 -5.90
N TYR A 178 2.30 -0.83 -5.60
CA TYR A 178 3.19 -0.13 -6.51
C TYR A 178 4.51 -0.90 -6.63
N GLN A 179 4.96 -1.15 -7.86
CA GLN A 179 6.26 -1.78 -8.15
C GLN A 179 7.29 -0.72 -8.52
N ARG A 180 8.48 -0.79 -7.91
CA ARG A 180 9.60 0.10 -8.25
C ARG A 180 10.06 -0.14 -9.69
N ARG A 181 10.23 0.93 -10.46
CA ARG A 181 10.82 0.89 -11.81
C ARG A 181 12.29 0.52 -11.77
N GLY A 182 12.74 -0.23 -12.78
CA GLY A 182 14.13 -0.68 -12.92
C GLY A 182 14.47 -1.93 -12.11
N LYS A 183 13.55 -2.44 -11.29
CA LYS A 183 13.62 -3.75 -10.65
C LYS A 183 12.62 -4.68 -11.33
N GLU A 184 13.13 -5.56 -12.18
CA GLU A 184 12.32 -6.64 -12.74
C GLU A 184 11.90 -7.58 -11.60
N MET A 185 10.61 -7.90 -11.54
CA MET A 185 10.14 -8.95 -10.64
C MET A 185 10.82 -10.24 -11.09
N ARG A 186 11.83 -10.70 -10.34
CA ARG A 186 12.31 -12.06 -10.50
C ARG A 186 11.13 -12.95 -10.17
N HIS A 187 10.51 -13.53 -11.19
CA HIS A 187 9.63 -14.68 -11.00
C HIS A 187 10.48 -15.71 -10.28
N GLY A 188 10.34 -15.79 -8.95
CA GLY A 188 10.74 -16.96 -8.21
C GLY A 188 10.00 -18.07 -8.90
N GLY A 189 10.70 -18.83 -9.74
CA GLY A 189 10.12 -19.94 -10.44
C GLY A 189 9.44 -20.77 -9.37
N VAL A 190 8.11 -20.78 -9.39
CA VAL A 190 7.38 -21.87 -8.79
C VAL A 190 7.85 -23.04 -9.64
N LYS A 191 8.93 -23.71 -9.19
CA LYS A 191 9.21 -25.07 -9.62
C LYS A 191 7.88 -25.75 -9.40
N ALA A 192 7.23 -26.15 -10.50
CA ALA A 192 6.01 -26.91 -10.43
C ALA A 192 6.28 -28.00 -9.41
N ALA A 193 5.66 -27.91 -8.23
CA ALA A 193 5.68 -28.99 -7.28
C ALA A 193 5.05 -30.14 -8.06
N GLN A 194 5.88 -31.12 -8.44
CA GLN A 194 5.39 -32.32 -9.08
C GLN A 194 4.24 -32.84 -8.23
N GLU A 195 3.15 -33.27 -8.88
CA GLU A 195 1.90 -33.78 -8.28
C GLU A 195 2.05 -34.88 -7.20
N GLY A 196 3.28 -35.31 -6.87
CA GLY A 196 3.59 -36.28 -5.83
C GLY A 196 3.63 -35.76 -4.39
N GLU A 197 3.79 -34.45 -4.14
CA GLU A 197 4.00 -33.96 -2.77
C GLU A 197 2.72 -33.76 -1.94
N TRP A 198 1.55 -33.63 -2.58
CA TRP A 198 0.29 -33.50 -1.82
C TRP A 198 -0.21 -34.83 -1.22
N LYS A 199 0.21 -35.98 -1.76
CA LYS A 199 -0.21 -37.30 -1.28
C LYS A 199 0.54 -37.78 -0.02
N ARG A 200 1.56 -37.04 0.44
CA ARG A 200 2.34 -37.41 1.64
C ARG A 200 1.77 -36.78 2.92
N ALA A 201 0.96 -35.73 2.81
CA ALA A 201 0.39 -35.00 3.96
C ALA A 201 -0.90 -35.59 4.55
N THR A 202 -1.46 -36.67 3.98
CA THR A 202 -2.70 -37.31 4.49
C THR A 202 -2.51 -38.72 5.03
N ARG A 203 -1.29 -39.27 5.03
CA ARG A 203 -0.99 -40.54 5.71
C ARG A 203 -0.67 -40.29 7.19
N GLY A 204 -1.70 -40.05 7.99
CA GLY A 204 -1.48 -39.89 9.44
C GLY A 204 -2.70 -39.88 10.34
N VAL A 205 -3.93 -39.77 9.81
CA VAL A 205 -5.13 -39.79 10.66
C VAL A 205 -5.76 -41.17 10.59
N LYS A 206 -5.50 -42.00 11.61
CA LYS A 206 -6.28 -43.22 11.85
C LYS A 206 -7.71 -42.82 12.26
N PRO A 207 -8.75 -43.46 11.72
CA PRO A 207 -10.09 -43.29 12.25
C PRO A 207 -10.16 -43.86 13.67
N ALA A 208 -10.74 -43.10 14.60
CA ALA A 208 -11.05 -43.59 15.94
C ALA A 208 -12.14 -44.67 15.83
N SER A 209 -11.85 -45.84 16.40
CA SER A 209 -12.81 -46.93 16.58
C SER A 209 -13.53 -46.81 17.91
N SER A 210 -14.80 -47.22 17.88
CA SER A 210 -15.76 -47.47 18.98
C SER A 210 -16.67 -46.30 19.32
#